data_AF-A0A537FM51-F1
#
_entry.id   AF-A0A537FM51-F1
#
_cell.length_a   1.000
_cell.length_b   1.000
_cell.length_c   1.000
_cell.angle_alpha   90.00
_cell.angle_beta   90.00
_cell.angle_gamma   90.00
#
_symmetry.space_group_name_H-M   'P 1'
#
loop_
_entity.id
_entity.type
_entity.pdbx_description
1 polymer ?
#
loop_
_entity_poly.entity_id
_entity_poly.type
_entity_poly.pdbx_seq_one_letter_code
_entity_poly.pdbx_strand_id
1 'polypeptide(L)'
;MGPTVFGYLFPDSENWIFSAYPSEGQLLSLVSWFGLILLMFVSGVEIHGTFSQEDKRTAVAFLLGATILPFLIGLAVSRVYDFSSYAGPNSNPFSLSIIIGIAVAVTSIPVISKIFLDLQIMDSRYARIVLAIATVEDSILYAGLAIATGVAGASTPSTPAITLTIA
;
A
#
# COMPACT_ATOMS: atom_id res chain seq x y z
N MET A 1 -10.14 -5.65 -12.61
CA MET A 1 -11.35 -6.13 -11.94
C MET A 1 -11.32 -7.64 -12.06
N GLY A 2 -10.79 -8.30 -11.02
CA GLY A 2 -10.54 -9.74 -11.01
C GLY A 2 -11.82 -10.56 -10.83
N PRO A 3 -11.70 -11.88 -10.59
CA PRO A 3 -12.79 -12.84 -10.61
C PRO A 3 -13.74 -12.58 -9.43
N THR A 4 -14.72 -11.71 -9.64
CA THR A 4 -15.75 -11.43 -8.64
C THR A 4 -17.13 -11.49 -9.26
N VAL A 5 -18.01 -12.19 -8.54
CA VAL A 5 -19.43 -12.50 -8.84
C VAL A 5 -19.66 -13.28 -10.14
N PHE A 6 -19.07 -12.87 -11.27
CA PHE A 6 -19.19 -13.55 -12.56
C PHE A 6 -18.53 -14.93 -12.58
N GLY A 7 -17.35 -15.07 -11.96
CA GLY A 7 -16.65 -16.36 -11.86
C GLY A 7 -17.36 -17.41 -10.99
N TYR A 8 -18.24 -16.98 -10.09
CA TYR A 8 -19.02 -17.88 -9.25
C TYR A 8 -20.30 -18.37 -9.94
N LEU A 9 -20.88 -17.55 -10.83
CA LEU A 9 -22.12 -17.86 -11.54
C LEU A 9 -21.90 -18.57 -12.88
N PHE A 10 -20.82 -18.26 -13.61
CA PHE A 10 -20.51 -18.86 -14.91
C PHE A 10 -18.99 -19.02 -15.15
N PRO A 11 -18.35 -20.02 -14.51
CA PRO A 11 -16.89 -20.23 -14.56
C PRO A 11 -16.34 -20.52 -15.98
N ASP A 12 -17.13 -21.13 -16.86
CA ASP A 12 -16.70 -21.45 -18.23
C ASP A 12 -16.61 -20.20 -19.13
N SER A 13 -17.53 -19.23 -18.96
CA SER A 13 -17.49 -17.96 -19.71
C SER A 13 -16.42 -17.00 -19.21
N GLU A 14 -16.05 -17.07 -17.93
CA GLU A 14 -14.95 -16.29 -17.37
C GLU A 14 -13.61 -16.72 -17.96
N ASN A 15 -13.35 -18.03 -18.04
CA ASN A 15 -12.15 -18.56 -18.68
C ASN A 15 -12.06 -18.19 -20.17
N TRP A 16 -13.18 -18.12 -20.87
CA TRP A 16 -13.18 -17.74 -22.28
C TRP A 16 -12.92 -16.24 -22.51
N ILE A 17 -13.27 -15.36 -21.58
CA ILE A 17 -13.08 -13.90 -21.72
C ILE A 17 -11.75 -13.43 -21.13
N PHE A 18 -11.36 -13.95 -19.95
CA PHE A 18 -10.17 -13.48 -19.23
C PHE A 18 -8.94 -14.37 -19.43
N SER A 19 -9.11 -15.68 -19.70
CA SER A 19 -7.99 -16.60 -19.93
C SER A 19 -7.66 -16.81 -21.42
N ALA A 20 -8.48 -16.27 -22.35
CA ALA A 20 -8.24 -16.40 -23.79
C ALA A 20 -7.04 -15.59 -24.30
N TYR A 21 -6.65 -14.52 -23.60
CA TYR A 21 -5.55 -13.66 -24.03
C TYR A 21 -4.60 -13.25 -22.87
N PRO A 22 -3.78 -14.19 -22.36
CA PRO A 22 -2.83 -13.91 -21.29
C PRO A 22 -1.82 -12.81 -21.64
N SER A 23 -1.43 -12.70 -22.92
CA SER A 23 -0.52 -11.67 -23.43
C SER A 23 -1.12 -10.26 -23.42
N GLU A 24 -2.42 -10.13 -23.65
CA GLU A 24 -3.11 -8.84 -23.72
C GLU A 24 -3.34 -8.25 -22.32
N GLY A 25 -3.61 -9.10 -21.32
CA GLY A 25 -3.64 -8.70 -19.91
C GLY A 25 -2.29 -8.15 -19.43
N GLN A 26 -1.18 -8.73 -19.89
CA GLN A 26 0.16 -8.25 -19.56
C GLN A 26 0.48 -6.90 -20.21
N LEU A 27 0.07 -6.69 -21.46
CA LEU A 27 0.17 -5.38 -22.14
C LEU A 27 -0.66 -4.31 -21.42
N LEU A 28 -1.90 -4.61 -21.04
CA LEU A 28 -2.76 -3.69 -20.30
C LEU A 28 -2.18 -3.33 -18.93
N SER A 29 -1.62 -4.31 -18.22
CA SER A 29 -0.92 -4.09 -16.94
C SER A 29 0.26 -3.14 -17.13
N LEU A 30 1.06 -3.36 -18.17
CA LEU A 30 2.24 -2.53 -18.48
C LEU A 30 1.83 -1.08 -18.77
N VAL A 31 0.77 -0.88 -19.56
CA VAL A 31 0.20 0.46 -19.81
C VAL A 31 -0.35 1.08 -18.53
N SER A 32 -1.00 0.29 -17.66
CA SER A 32 -1.55 0.77 -16.38
C SER A 32 -0.44 1.24 -15.44
N TRP A 33 0.64 0.47 -15.31
CA TRP A 33 1.81 0.87 -14.52
C TRP A 33 2.47 2.12 -15.08
N PHE A 34 2.62 2.23 -16.42
CA PHE A 34 3.12 3.44 -17.06
C PHE A 34 2.22 4.66 -16.79
N GLY A 35 0.90 4.49 -16.89
CA GLY A 35 -0.07 5.54 -16.61
C GLY A 35 -0.02 6.00 -15.15
N LEU A 36 0.11 5.06 -14.20
CA LEU A 36 0.27 5.36 -12.78
C LEU A 36 1.57 6.14 -12.50
N ILE A 37 2.69 5.72 -13.08
CA ILE A 37 3.98 6.41 -12.94
C ILE A 37 3.88 7.83 -13.51
N LEU A 38 3.27 7.99 -14.69
CA LEU A 38 3.11 9.30 -15.32
C LEU A 38 2.19 10.22 -14.51
N LEU A 39 1.10 9.68 -13.95
CA LEU A 39 0.20 10.42 -13.06
C LEU A 39 0.91 10.86 -11.77
N MET A 40 1.73 9.99 -11.17
CA MET A 40 2.56 10.34 -10.02
C MET A 40 3.60 11.40 -10.35
N PHE A 41 4.21 11.32 -11.52
CA PHE A 41 5.17 12.32 -11.98
C PHE A 41 4.52 13.70 -12.16
N VAL A 42 3.38 13.79 -12.87
CA VAL A 42 2.63 15.03 -13.06
C VAL A 42 2.24 15.62 -11.70
N SER A 43 1.65 14.79 -10.84
CA SER A 43 1.25 15.20 -9.50
C SER A 43 2.43 15.70 -8.65
N GLY A 44 3.64 15.16 -8.84
CA GLY A 44 4.85 15.59 -8.13
C GLY A 44 5.41 16.91 -8.64
N VAL A 45 5.39 17.14 -9.95
CA VAL A 45 5.87 18.38 -10.58
C VAL A 45 5.00 19.58 -10.20
N GLU A 46 3.71 19.41 -9.94
CA GLU A 46 2.81 20.48 -9.50
C GLU A 46 3.03 20.91 -8.03
N ILE A 47 3.81 20.15 -7.25
CA ILE A 47 4.14 20.47 -5.85
C ILE A 47 5.31 21.47 -5.81
N HIS A 48 5.05 22.71 -6.23
CA HIS A 48 5.97 23.83 -6.02
C HIS A 48 5.33 24.86 -5.09
N GLY A 49 5.70 24.87 -3.80
CA GLY A 49 5.18 25.87 -2.87
C GLY A 49 5.92 25.95 -1.55
N THR A 50 5.99 27.18 -1.01
CA THR A 50 6.45 27.44 0.35
C THR A 50 5.30 27.16 1.33
N PHE A 51 5.52 26.25 2.28
CA PHE A 51 4.53 25.92 3.31
C PHE A 51 4.64 26.88 4.50
N SER A 52 3.52 27.46 4.89
CA SER A 52 3.42 28.27 6.11
C SER A 52 3.40 27.40 7.37
N GLN A 53 3.55 28.01 8.55
CA GLN A 53 3.45 27.30 9.83
C GLN A 53 2.05 26.72 10.09
N GLU A 54 0.99 27.36 9.57
CA GLU A 54 -0.38 26.85 9.65
C GLU A 54 -0.58 25.59 8.80
N ASP A 55 0.08 25.52 7.63
CA ASP A 55 0.04 24.35 6.75
C ASP A 55 0.66 23.14 7.44
N LYS A 56 1.77 23.35 8.16
CA LYS A 56 2.42 22.30 8.96
C LYS A 56 1.54 21.81 10.10
N ARG A 57 0.81 22.70 10.78
CA ARG A 57 -0.13 22.30 11.85
C ARG A 57 -1.27 21.47 11.29
N THR A 58 -1.81 21.86 10.14
CA THR A 58 -2.85 21.12 9.43
C THR A 58 -2.34 19.76 8.98
N ALA A 59 -1.12 19.70 8.45
CA ALA A 59 -0.44 18.47 8.08
C ALA A 59 -0.32 17.48 9.24
N VAL A 60 0.13 17.95 10.40
CA VAL A 60 0.25 17.12 11.59
C VAL A 60 -1.11 16.60 12.06
N ALA A 61 -2.15 17.45 12.04
CA ALA A 61 -3.50 17.02 12.39
C ALA A 61 -4.01 15.93 11.43
N PHE A 62 -3.70 16.05 10.13
CA PHE A 62 -4.06 15.06 9.12
C PHE A 62 -3.31 13.74 9.34
N LEU A 63 -1.99 13.78 9.56
CA LEU A 63 -1.19 12.59 9.89
C LEU A 63 -1.73 11.86 11.13
N LEU A 64 -2.13 12.60 12.17
CA LEU A 64 -2.68 12.00 13.39
C LEU A 64 -4.06 11.39 13.16
N GLY A 65 -4.95 12.11 12.47
CA GLY A 65 -6.35 11.69 12.30
C GLY A 65 -6.56 10.66 11.19
N ALA A 66 -5.86 10.80 10.07
CA ALA A 66 -6.07 10.00 8.86
C ALA A 66 -5.09 8.84 8.72
N THR A 67 -3.92 8.88 9.36
CA THR A 67 -2.92 7.80 9.26
C THR A 67 -2.81 7.03 10.58
N ILE A 68 -2.48 7.73 11.68
CA ILE A 68 -2.18 7.08 12.96
C ILE A 68 -3.44 6.42 13.54
N LEU A 69 -4.60 7.07 13.43
CA LEU A 69 -5.85 6.50 13.91
C LEU A 69 -6.22 5.17 13.21
N PRO A 70 -6.32 5.09 11.86
CA PRO A 70 -6.59 3.81 11.18
C PRO A 70 -5.46 2.78 11.38
N PHE A 71 -4.20 3.21 11.49
CA PHE A 71 -3.09 2.30 11.81
C PHE A 71 -3.31 1.61 13.17
N LEU A 72 -3.66 2.38 14.21
CA LEU A 72 -3.97 1.84 15.53
C LEU A 72 -5.21 0.94 15.51
N ILE A 73 -6.23 1.28 14.72
CA ILE A 73 -7.40 0.43 14.52
C ILE A 73 -6.99 -0.89 13.87
N GLY A 74 -6.16 -0.86 12.82
CA GLY A 74 -5.63 -2.06 12.18
C GLY A 74 -4.85 -2.95 13.15
N LEU A 75 -4.01 -2.34 14.00
CA LEU A 75 -3.33 -3.06 15.09
C LEU A 75 -4.31 -3.67 16.10
N ALA A 76 -5.35 -2.94 16.50
CA ALA A 76 -6.35 -3.44 17.43
C ALA A 76 -7.14 -4.62 16.82
N VAL A 77 -7.55 -4.51 15.56
CA VAL A 77 -8.24 -5.57 14.81
C VAL A 77 -7.37 -6.82 14.72
N SER A 78 -6.06 -6.66 14.48
CA SER A 78 -5.12 -7.79 14.44
C SER A 78 -4.99 -8.55 15.78
N ARG A 79 -5.39 -7.94 16.90
CA ARG A 79 -5.42 -8.60 18.22
C ARG A 79 -6.76 -9.23 18.57
N VAL A 80 -7.85 -8.75 17.98
CA VAL A 80 -9.21 -9.26 18.25
C VAL A 80 -9.56 -10.42 17.33
N TYR A 81 -9.10 -10.38 16.09
CA TYR A 81 -9.33 -11.42 15.09
C TYR A 81 -8.08 -12.27 14.89
N ASP A 82 -8.25 -13.60 14.85
CA ASP A 82 -7.13 -14.50 14.61
C ASP A 82 -6.78 -14.56 13.13
N PHE A 83 -5.71 -13.86 12.76
CA PHE A 83 -5.12 -13.89 11.42
C PHE A 83 -4.04 -14.98 11.28
N SER A 84 -3.95 -15.94 12.19
CA SER A 84 -2.97 -17.04 12.14
C SER A 84 -2.98 -17.82 10.82
N SER A 85 -4.14 -17.93 10.16
CA SER A 85 -4.26 -18.57 8.84
C SER A 85 -3.54 -17.81 7.71
N TYR A 86 -3.24 -16.53 7.90
CA TYR A 86 -2.50 -15.68 6.96
C TYR A 86 -1.05 -15.46 7.41
N ALA A 87 -0.63 -16.08 8.50
CA ALA A 87 0.74 -16.01 8.99
C ALA A 87 1.67 -16.80 8.05
N GLY A 88 2.73 -16.14 7.58
CA GLY A 88 3.75 -16.79 6.74
C GLY A 88 4.53 -17.90 7.47
N PRO A 89 5.50 -18.55 6.81
CA PRO A 89 6.22 -19.72 7.34
C PRO A 89 6.90 -19.52 8.70
N ASN A 90 7.27 -18.28 9.03
CA ASN A 90 7.91 -17.91 10.29
C ASN A 90 6.91 -17.54 11.41
N SER A 91 5.60 -17.55 11.11
CA SER A 91 4.50 -17.32 12.05
C SER A 91 4.71 -16.14 13.02
N ASN A 92 5.22 -15.00 12.53
CA ASN A 92 5.50 -13.84 13.39
C ASN A 92 4.25 -12.94 13.52
N PRO A 93 3.52 -12.98 14.66
CA PRO A 93 2.30 -12.21 14.84
C PRO A 93 2.57 -10.70 14.89
N PHE A 94 3.78 -10.29 15.29
CA PHE A 94 4.16 -8.89 15.37
C PHE A 94 4.30 -8.28 13.97
N SER A 95 5.04 -8.92 13.06
CA SER A 95 5.13 -8.49 11.66
C SER A 95 3.77 -8.45 10.98
N LEU A 96 2.94 -9.48 11.21
CA LEU A 96 1.59 -9.52 10.65
C LEU A 96 0.72 -8.35 11.14
N SER A 97 0.77 -8.03 12.44
CA SER A 97 0.02 -6.90 12.99
C SER A 97 0.42 -5.56 12.34
N ILE A 98 1.72 -5.33 12.16
CA ILE A 98 2.23 -4.10 11.51
C ILE A 98 1.78 -4.05 10.06
N ILE A 99 1.86 -5.15 9.32
CA ILE A 99 1.41 -5.21 7.92
C ILE A 99 -0.08 -4.89 7.82
N ILE A 100 -0.92 -5.43 8.70
CA ILE A 100 -2.35 -5.09 8.75
C ILE A 100 -2.56 -3.61 9.07
N GLY A 101 -1.84 -3.08 10.08
CA GLY A 101 -1.89 -1.66 10.43
C GLY A 101 -1.56 -0.77 9.23
N ILE A 102 -0.48 -1.07 8.50
CA ILE A 102 -0.07 -0.34 7.30
C ILE A 102 -1.14 -0.47 6.21
N ALA A 103 -1.66 -1.67 5.97
CA ALA A 103 -2.66 -1.91 4.94
C ALA A 103 -3.96 -1.10 5.16
N VAL A 104 -4.36 -0.92 6.42
CA VAL A 104 -5.54 -0.11 6.79
C VAL A 104 -5.25 1.40 6.70
N ALA A 105 -4.00 1.81 6.93
CA ALA A 105 -3.61 3.22 6.92
C ALA A 105 -3.19 3.75 5.54
N VAL A 106 -2.83 2.89 4.59
CA VAL A 106 -2.31 3.30 3.28
C VAL A 106 -3.32 4.14 2.49
N THR A 107 -2.86 5.27 1.95
CA THR A 107 -3.65 6.17 1.10
C THR A 107 -3.11 6.16 -0.32
N SER A 108 -4.01 6.23 -1.32
CA SER A 108 -3.61 6.21 -2.74
C SER A 108 -3.43 7.62 -3.28
N ILE A 109 -2.18 8.08 -3.35
CA ILE A 109 -1.83 9.37 -3.97
C ILE A 109 -2.34 9.47 -5.42
N PRO A 110 -2.16 8.46 -6.30
CA PRO A 110 -2.58 8.60 -7.70
C PRO A 110 -4.07 8.89 -7.85
N VAL A 111 -4.91 8.25 -7.04
CA VAL A 111 -6.37 8.43 -7.10
C VAL A 111 -6.76 9.84 -6.65
N ILE A 112 -6.20 10.35 -5.56
CA ILE A 112 -6.53 11.70 -5.08
C ILE A 112 -6.02 12.77 -6.05
N SER A 113 -4.83 12.57 -6.64
CA SER A 113 -4.31 13.45 -7.69
C SER A 113 -5.24 13.47 -8.90
N LYS A 114 -5.73 12.30 -9.34
CA LYS A 114 -6.68 12.25 -10.47
C LYS A 114 -7.98 13.01 -10.15
N ILE A 115 -8.51 12.86 -8.94
CA ILE A 115 -9.70 13.61 -8.49
C ILE A 115 -9.44 15.12 -8.55
N PHE A 116 -8.28 15.60 -8.10
CA PHE A 116 -7.94 17.02 -8.15
C PHE A 116 -7.75 17.55 -9.58
N LEU A 117 -7.21 16.75 -10.49
CA LEU A 117 -7.14 17.09 -11.92
C LEU A 117 -8.54 17.19 -12.52
N ASP A 118 -9.41 16.22 -12.24
CA ASP A 118 -10.77 16.16 -12.77
C ASP A 118 -11.66 17.31 -12.25
N LEU A 119 -11.41 17.75 -11.01
CA LEU A 119 -12.05 18.91 -10.41
C LEU A 119 -11.40 20.25 -10.80
N GLN A 120 -10.30 20.24 -11.55
CA GLN A 120 -9.52 21.42 -11.93
C GLN A 120 -9.02 22.27 -10.75
N ILE A 121 -8.75 21.63 -9.59
CA ILE A 121 -8.28 22.30 -8.35
C ILE A 121 -6.83 21.98 -8.00
N MET A 122 -6.08 21.38 -8.92
CA MET A 122 -4.72 20.89 -8.68
C MET A 122 -3.74 21.99 -8.24
N ASP A 123 -3.88 23.19 -8.79
CA ASP A 123 -3.03 24.35 -8.45
C ASP A 123 -3.40 25.03 -7.12
N SER A 124 -4.46 24.57 -6.45
CA SER A 124 -4.92 25.18 -5.20
C SER A 124 -3.95 24.91 -4.04
N ARG A 125 -3.90 25.84 -3.07
CA ARG A 125 -3.15 25.64 -1.81
C ARG A 125 -3.56 24.35 -1.10
N TYR A 126 -4.85 24.02 -1.15
CA TYR A 126 -5.39 22.80 -0.54
C TYR A 126 -4.81 21.54 -1.17
N ALA A 127 -4.89 21.40 -2.50
CA ALA A 127 -4.36 20.24 -3.22
C ALA A 127 -2.86 20.06 -2.96
N ARG A 128 -2.08 21.14 -2.99
CA ARG A 128 -0.64 21.11 -2.72
C ARG A 128 -0.30 20.61 -1.32
N ILE A 129 -1.03 21.05 -0.30
CA ILE A 129 -0.82 20.61 1.09
C ILE A 129 -1.17 19.12 1.22
N VAL A 130 -2.32 18.69 0.69
CA VAL A 130 -2.76 17.29 0.78
C VAL A 130 -1.78 16.35 0.08
N LEU A 131 -1.33 16.70 -1.13
CA LEU A 131 -0.37 15.88 -1.88
C LEU A 131 1.01 15.83 -1.20
N ALA A 132 1.47 16.93 -0.61
CA ALA A 132 2.72 16.95 0.14
C ALA A 132 2.64 16.09 1.41
N ILE A 133 1.52 16.13 2.13
CA ILE A 133 1.30 15.27 3.30
C ILE A 133 1.27 13.80 2.89
N ALA A 134 0.51 13.47 1.85
CA ALA A 134 0.36 12.10 1.37
C ALA A 134 1.72 11.50 0.94
N THR A 135 2.60 12.30 0.34
CA THR A 135 3.96 11.89 -0.04
C THR A 135 4.83 11.54 1.19
N VAL A 136 4.74 12.36 2.24
CA VAL A 136 5.46 12.11 3.50
C VAL A 136 4.91 10.87 4.21
N GLU A 137 3.58 10.74 4.25
CA GLU A 137 2.87 9.59 4.80
C GLU A 137 3.29 8.28 4.10
N ASP A 138 3.26 8.25 2.76
CA ASP A 138 3.64 7.09 1.96
C ASP A 138 5.08 6.66 2.24
N SER A 139 6.00 7.63 2.38
CA SER A 139 7.40 7.37 2.76
C SER A 139 7.53 6.71 4.14
N ILE A 140 6.74 7.18 5.13
CA ILE A 140 6.74 6.63 6.49
C ILE A 140 6.17 5.21 6.51
N LEU A 141 5.06 4.99 5.80
CA LEU A 141 4.41 3.67 5.71
C LEU A 141 5.32 2.67 5.00
N TYR A 142 6.02 3.08 3.95
CA TYR A 142 6.98 2.23 3.25
C TYR A 142 8.19 1.87 4.12
N ALA A 143 8.69 2.82 4.93
CA ALA A 143 9.72 2.54 5.93
C ALA A 143 9.22 1.55 7.00
N GLY A 144 7.99 1.70 7.48
CA GLY A 144 7.35 0.74 8.38
C GLY A 144 7.21 -0.64 7.76
N LEU A 145 6.85 -0.71 6.47
CA LEU A 145 6.74 -1.95 5.72
C LEU A 145 8.09 -2.65 5.58
N ALA A 146 9.17 -1.90 5.30
CA ALA A 146 10.53 -2.43 5.26
C ALA A 146 10.97 -3.03 6.61
N ILE A 147 10.59 -2.41 7.74
CA ILE A 147 10.84 -2.97 9.07
C ILE A 147 10.03 -4.26 9.27
N ALA A 148 8.73 -4.24 8.92
CA ALA A 148 7.85 -5.40 9.09
C ALA A 148 8.33 -6.62 8.28
N THR A 149 8.76 -6.39 7.04
CA THR A 149 9.31 -7.44 6.16
C THR A 149 10.68 -7.91 6.65
N GLY A 150 11.54 -7.02 7.14
CA GLY A 150 12.81 -7.39 7.77
C GLY A 150 12.63 -8.28 9.00
N VAL A 151 11.67 -7.94 9.88
CA VAL A 151 11.33 -8.76 11.06
C VAL A 151 10.65 -10.08 10.67
N ALA A 152 9.88 -10.10 9.58
CA ALA A 152 9.26 -11.33 9.07
C ALA A 152 10.29 -12.28 8.42
N GLY A 153 11.33 -11.73 7.81
CA GLY A 153 12.43 -12.45 7.16
C GLY A 153 13.56 -12.84 8.11
N ALA A 154 13.60 -12.29 9.33
CA ALA A 154 14.54 -12.68 10.38
C ALA A 154 14.18 -14.05 10.96
N SER A 155 14.31 -15.10 10.14
CA SER A 155 14.44 -16.46 10.62
C SER A 155 15.73 -16.56 11.44
N THR A 156 15.61 -17.01 12.69
CA THR A 156 16.71 -17.62 13.45
C THR A 156 17.50 -18.51 12.49
N PRO A 157 18.84 -18.41 12.39
CA PRO A 157 19.58 -19.31 11.53
C PRO A 157 19.28 -20.72 12.01
N SER A 158 18.48 -21.46 11.25
CA SER A 158 18.36 -22.89 11.42
C SER A 158 19.76 -23.43 11.20
N THR A 159 20.42 -23.86 12.27
CA THR A 159 21.59 -24.72 12.20
C THR A 159 21.11 -26.16 12.06
N PRO A 160 21.01 -26.71 10.82
CA PRO A 160 21.17 -28.15 10.67
C PRO A 160 22.24 -28.41 9.61
N ALA A 161 23.51 -28.08 9.88
CA ALA A 161 24.59 -28.39 8.92
C ALA A 161 26.01 -28.51 9.50
N ILE A 162 26.21 -28.56 10.83
CA ILE A 162 27.58 -28.67 11.40
C ILE A 162 27.81 -29.97 12.20
N THR A 163 26.77 -30.71 12.59
CA THR A 163 26.95 -31.93 13.40
C THR A 163 27.16 -33.22 12.58
N LEU A 164 27.02 -33.21 11.24
CA LEU A 164 27.09 -34.43 10.41
C LEU A 164 28.39 -34.59 9.60
N THR A 165 29.41 -33.76 9.83
CA THR A 165 30.72 -33.85 9.14
C THR A 165 31.85 -34.43 10.03
N ILE A 166 31.55 -34.85 11.27
CA ILE A 166 32.58 -35.40 12.19
C ILE A 166 32.13 -36.73 12.84
N ALA A 167 31.56 -37.65 12.05
CA ALA A 167 31.38 -39.04 12.46
C ALA A 167 31.84 -39.98 11.34
#